data_AF-A0AAJ2EV68-F1
#
_entry.id   AF-A0AAJ2EV68-F1
#
_cell.length_a   1.000
_cell.length_b   1.000
_cell.length_c   1.000
_cell.angle_alpha   90.00
_cell.angle_beta   90.00
_cell.angle_gamma   90.00
#
_symmetry.space_group_name_H-M   'P 1'
#
loop_
_entity.id
_entity.type
_entity.pdbx_description
1 polymer ?
#
loop_
_entity_poly.entity_id
_entity_poly.type
_entity_poly.pdbx_seq_one_letter_code
_entity_poly.pdbx_strand_id
1 'polypeptide(L)'
;MSREALLESLSAVMDNEADEFETRRVLSEVSKDPELRATWSRYAMVSAVIRGEPMMPNLDIAKGVTSTLERDDVAAAPVAAAVAPAAKSRWASLGRVAVAASVTFAVLAGVRMYNQSDVATQGLAQQAPSQLTAPQPARSPAVLASFSEESTKAAADSKVDQSAAGVKQETPAQR
;
A
#
# COMPACT_ATOMS: atom_id res chain seq x y z
N MET A 1 -27.84 14.58 -8.11
CA MET A 1 -28.15 13.14 -8.05
C MET A 1 -29.47 12.98 -7.35
N SER A 2 -30.19 11.88 -7.63
CA SER A 2 -31.28 11.48 -6.76
C SER A 2 -30.72 11.06 -5.39
N ARG A 3 -31.59 10.98 -4.37
CA ARG A 3 -31.17 10.62 -3.02
C ARG A 3 -30.58 9.21 -2.98
N GLU A 4 -31.15 8.30 -3.77
CA GLU A 4 -30.71 6.90 -3.87
C GLU A 4 -29.28 6.82 -4.38
N ALA A 5 -28.95 7.55 -5.46
CA ALA A 5 -27.61 7.56 -6.01
C ALA A 5 -26.57 8.13 -5.02
N LEU A 6 -26.97 9.06 -4.15
CA LEU A 6 -26.09 9.57 -3.10
C LEU A 6 -25.84 8.53 -1.98
N LEU A 7 -26.85 7.72 -1.65
CA LEU A 7 -26.72 6.63 -0.69
C LEU A 7 -25.88 5.47 -1.23
N GLU A 8 -25.99 5.19 -2.53
CA GLU A 8 -25.17 4.21 -3.24
C GLU A 8 -23.69 4.64 -3.24
N SER A 9 -23.40 5.88 -3.67
CA SER A 9 -22.04 6.42 -3.58
C SER A 9 -21.52 6.48 -2.14
N LEU A 10 -22.38 6.74 -1.15
CA LEU A 10 -21.99 6.69 0.27
C LEU A 10 -21.54 5.29 0.69
N SER A 11 -22.25 4.24 0.27
CA SER A 11 -21.82 2.84 0.52
C SER A 11 -20.50 2.55 -0.17
N ALA A 12 -20.36 2.93 -1.44
CA ALA A 12 -19.12 2.75 -2.19
C ALA A 12 -17.93 3.47 -1.53
N VAL A 13 -18.12 4.67 -0.96
CA VAL A 13 -17.07 5.38 -0.20
C VAL A 13 -16.66 4.57 1.03
N MET A 14 -17.61 3.97 1.75
CA MET A 14 -17.30 3.17 2.94
C MET A 14 -16.54 1.89 2.63
N ASP A 15 -16.81 1.28 1.47
CA ASP A 15 -16.14 0.07 1.00
C ASP A 15 -14.88 0.37 0.17
N ASN A 16 -14.49 1.64 0.04
CA ASN A 16 -13.35 2.11 -0.75
C ASN A 16 -13.46 1.75 -2.25
N GLU A 17 -14.68 1.73 -2.78
CA GLU A 17 -15.01 1.46 -4.19
C GLU A 17 -15.45 2.71 -4.95
N ALA A 18 -15.66 3.84 -4.28
CA ALA A 18 -16.06 5.09 -4.93
C ALA A 18 -14.91 5.77 -5.68
N ASP A 19 -15.24 6.35 -6.83
CA ASP A 19 -14.32 7.21 -7.58
C ASP A 19 -13.95 8.49 -6.81
N GLU A 20 -12.83 9.12 -7.15
CA GLU A 20 -12.35 10.31 -6.46
C GLU A 20 -13.35 11.48 -6.53
N PHE A 21 -13.98 11.68 -7.69
CA PHE A 21 -14.99 12.72 -7.86
C PHE A 21 -16.24 12.45 -7.02
N GLU A 22 -16.71 11.20 -6.99
CA GLU A 22 -17.86 10.79 -6.19
C GLU A 22 -17.57 10.93 -4.70
N THR A 23 -16.38 10.52 -4.26
CA THR A 23 -15.92 10.68 -2.88
C THR A 23 -15.94 12.15 -2.46
N ARG A 24 -15.31 13.05 -3.24
CA ARG A 24 -15.32 14.50 -2.93
C ARG A 24 -16.73 15.05 -2.85
N ARG A 25 -17.62 14.60 -3.73
CA ARG A 25 -19.00 15.08 -3.77
C ARG A 25 -19.83 14.56 -2.60
N VAL A 26 -19.74 13.27 -2.28
CA VAL A 26 -20.39 12.66 -1.12
C VAL A 26 -19.94 13.34 0.17
N LEU A 27 -18.64 13.56 0.35
CA LEU A 27 -18.11 14.24 1.54
C LEU A 27 -18.62 15.68 1.67
N SER A 28 -18.74 16.41 0.55
CA SER A 28 -19.32 17.76 0.51
C SER A 28 -20.79 17.76 0.95
N GLU A 29 -21.58 16.79 0.49
CA GLU A 29 -23.00 16.68 0.85
C GLU A 29 -23.22 16.19 2.28
N VAL A 30 -22.44 15.21 2.77
CA VAL A 30 -22.48 14.73 4.17
C VAL A 30 -22.18 15.85 5.16
N SER A 31 -21.33 16.80 4.79
CA SER A 31 -21.01 17.95 5.62
C SER A 31 -22.21 18.89 5.81
N LYS A 32 -23.12 18.96 4.83
CA LYS A 32 -24.28 19.85 4.83
C LYS A 32 -25.56 19.18 5.34
N ASP A 33 -25.70 17.88 5.15
CA ASP A 33 -26.92 17.11 5.45
C ASP A 33 -26.77 16.24 6.72
N PRO A 34 -27.46 16.59 7.83
CA PRO A 34 -27.47 15.78 9.04
C PRO A 34 -28.09 14.39 8.88
N GLU A 35 -29.11 14.21 8.03
CA GLU A 35 -29.73 12.89 7.82
C GLU A 35 -28.81 11.93 7.08
N LEU A 36 -28.06 12.45 6.09
CA LEU A 36 -27.07 11.67 5.37
C LEU A 36 -25.94 11.22 6.30
N ARG A 37 -25.47 12.12 7.17
CA ARG A 37 -24.47 11.80 8.21
C ARG A 37 -24.98 10.74 9.20
N ALA A 38 -26.25 10.82 9.60
CA ALA A 38 -26.88 9.80 10.43
C ALA A 38 -26.95 8.45 9.71
N THR A 39 -27.14 8.45 8.38
CA THR A 39 -27.14 7.23 7.57
C THR A 39 -25.77 6.59 7.51
N TRP A 40 -24.71 7.37 7.27
CA TRP A 40 -23.33 6.90 7.38
C TRP A 40 -23.07 6.26 8.74
N SER A 41 -23.41 6.94 9.84
CA SER A 41 -23.22 6.41 11.19
C SER A 41 -23.91 5.04 11.39
N ARG A 42 -25.14 4.89 10.89
CA ARG A 42 -25.84 3.59 10.93
C ARG A 42 -25.14 2.52 10.12
N TYR A 43 -24.67 2.83 8.91
CA TYR A 43 -23.93 1.87 8.08
C TYR A 43 -22.63 1.44 8.75
N ALA A 44 -21.90 2.37 9.38
CA ALA A 44 -20.67 2.07 10.09
C ALA A 44 -20.95 1.15 11.29
N MET A 45 -22.05 1.41 12.01
CA MET A 45 -22.50 0.57 13.11
C MET A 45 -22.87 -0.85 12.64
N VAL A 46 -23.63 -0.98 11.56
CA VAL A 46 -23.98 -2.29 10.98
C VAL A 46 -22.73 -3.05 10.54
N SER A 47 -21.77 -2.37 9.90
CA SER A 47 -20.49 -2.98 9.49
C SER A 47 -19.70 -3.49 10.69
N ALA A 48 -19.60 -2.70 11.77
CA ALA A 48 -18.94 -3.10 13.01
C ALA A 48 -19.61 -4.34 13.65
N VAL A 49 -20.96 -4.40 13.68
CA VAL A 49 -21.70 -5.57 14.17
C VAL A 49 -21.36 -6.82 13.35
N ILE A 50 -21.38 -6.71 12.02
CA ILE A 50 -21.11 -7.84 11.12
C ILE A 50 -19.66 -8.34 11.31
N ARG A 51 -18.71 -7.44 11.51
CA ARG A 51 -17.30 -7.77 11.76
C ARG A 51 -17.02 -8.26 13.19
N GLY A 52 -18.02 -8.21 14.08
CA GLY A 52 -17.85 -8.58 15.49
C GLY A 52 -17.00 -7.58 16.28
N GLU A 53 -16.94 -6.33 15.85
CA GLU A 53 -16.19 -5.28 16.53
C GLU A 53 -16.92 -4.80 17.80
N PRO A 54 -16.20 -4.50 18.89
CA PRO A 54 -16.80 -3.98 20.11
C PRO A 54 -17.37 -2.58 19.87
N MET A 55 -18.67 -2.39 20.12
CA MET A 55 -19.36 -1.12 19.89
C MET A 55 -20.08 -0.58 21.13
N MET A 56 -20.14 0.74 21.23
CA MET A 56 -20.92 1.47 22.24
C MET A 56 -22.04 2.27 21.54
N PRO A 57 -23.24 1.71 21.37
CA PRO A 57 -24.29 2.27 20.49
C PRO A 57 -24.79 3.67 20.90
N ASN A 58 -24.67 4.03 22.19
CA ASN A 58 -25.18 5.30 22.71
C ASN A 58 -24.09 6.38 22.87
N LEU A 59 -22.87 6.12 22.40
CA LEU A 59 -21.74 7.04 22.55
C LEU A 59 -21.41 7.71 21.21
N ASP A 60 -21.68 9.02 21.12
CA ASP A 60 -21.28 9.84 19.96
C ASP A 60 -19.94 10.55 20.25
N ILE A 61 -18.85 9.90 19.83
CA ILE A 61 -17.50 10.46 19.91
C ILE A 61 -17.25 11.48 18.79
N ALA A 62 -17.88 11.27 17.62
CA ALA A 62 -17.63 12.05 16.42
C ALA A 62 -17.93 13.54 16.64
N LYS A 63 -19.05 13.86 17.30
CA LYS A 63 -19.41 15.25 17.61
C LYS A 63 -18.38 15.94 18.51
N GLY A 64 -17.87 15.24 19.52
CA GLY A 64 -16.85 15.76 20.42
C GLY A 64 -15.52 16.03 19.70
N VAL A 65 -15.11 15.11 18.83
CA VAL A 65 -13.91 15.25 18.01
C VAL A 65 -14.07 16.42 17.03
N THR A 66 -15.15 16.49 16.26
CA THR A 66 -15.40 17.61 15.32
C THR A 66 -15.39 18.95 16.03
N SER A 67 -16.05 19.05 17.18
CA SER A 67 -16.09 20.30 17.95
C SER A 67 -14.71 20.71 18.51
N THR A 68 -13.81 19.76 18.73
CA THR A 68 -12.42 20.04 19.12
C THR A 68 -11.60 20.50 17.92
N LEU A 69 -11.75 19.82 16.77
CA LEU A 69 -11.09 20.17 15.50
C LEU A 69 -11.56 21.52 14.93
N GLU A 70 -12.77 21.98 15.23
CA GLU A 70 -13.22 23.31 14.85
C GLU A 70 -12.63 24.42 15.72
N ARG A 71 -12.22 24.10 16.96
CA ARG A 71 -11.66 25.06 17.92
C ARG A 71 -10.15 25.21 17.78
N ASP A 72 -9.47 24.09 17.60
CA ASP A 72 -8.07 24.09 17.21
C ASP A 72 -8.08 24.31 15.69
N ASP A 73 -7.90 25.53 15.20
CA ASP A 73 -7.76 25.82 13.77
C ASP A 73 -6.82 24.79 13.12
N VAL A 74 -7.38 23.74 12.51
CA VAL A 74 -6.62 22.67 11.86
C VAL A 74 -6.12 23.24 10.54
N ALA A 75 -5.09 24.07 10.62
CA ALA A 75 -4.03 23.98 9.65
C ALA A 75 -3.62 22.51 9.63
N ALA A 76 -3.82 21.85 8.50
CA ALA A 76 -3.31 20.51 8.20
C ALA A 76 -1.78 20.52 8.32
N ALA A 77 -1.28 20.55 9.55
CA ALA A 77 0.10 20.28 9.84
C ALA A 77 0.27 18.77 9.62
N PRO A 78 1.26 18.34 8.82
CA PRO A 78 1.60 16.92 8.78
C PRO A 78 1.82 16.46 10.22
N VAL A 79 1.38 15.22 10.52
CA VAL A 79 1.57 14.50 11.78
C VAL A 79 3.06 14.39 12.14
N ALA A 80 3.65 15.51 12.53
CA ALA A 80 4.89 15.64 13.24
C ALA A 80 4.47 15.99 14.66
N ALA A 81 4.34 14.95 15.48
CA ALA A 81 4.20 14.94 16.94
C ALA A 81 3.61 16.23 17.55
N ALA A 82 2.36 16.16 18.00
CA ALA A 82 1.74 17.18 18.83
C ALA A 82 2.63 17.53 20.05
N VAL A 83 3.44 18.56 19.90
CA VAL A 83 4.08 19.26 21.02
C VAL A 83 3.30 20.55 21.17
N ALA A 84 2.61 20.66 22.30
CA ALA A 84 1.77 21.81 22.66
C ALA A 84 2.44 23.15 22.34
N PRO A 85 1.69 24.22 22.03
CA PRO A 85 2.27 25.53 21.76
C PRO A 85 2.91 26.07 23.05
N ALA A 86 4.19 25.79 23.24
CA ALA A 86 5.00 26.41 24.27
C ALA A 86 5.04 27.91 23.97
N ALA A 87 4.57 28.70 24.93
CA ALA A 87 4.50 30.15 24.90
C ALA A 87 5.72 30.77 24.23
N LYS A 88 5.50 31.90 23.53
CA LYS A 88 6.47 32.72 22.78
C LYS A 88 7.68 33.10 23.65
N SER A 89 8.56 32.14 23.89
CA SER A 89 9.80 32.26 24.62
C SER A 89 10.90 32.14 23.60
N ARG A 90 11.92 33.00 23.69
CA ARG A 90 13.07 33.00 22.77
C ARG A 90 13.87 31.68 22.79
N TRP A 91 13.53 30.78 23.70
CA TRP A 91 14.04 29.41 23.83
C TRP A 91 13.29 28.38 22.98
N ALA A 92 12.07 28.67 22.50
CA ALA A 92 11.32 27.78 21.62
C ALA A 92 12.02 27.55 20.27
N SER A 93 12.76 28.56 19.78
CA SER A 93 13.58 28.46 18.58
C SER A 93 14.74 27.47 18.75
N LEU A 94 15.34 27.38 19.95
CA LEU A 94 16.37 26.38 20.25
C LEU A 94 15.78 24.97 20.26
N GLY A 95 14.54 24.80 20.72
CA GLY A 95 13.84 23.50 20.70
C GLY A 95 13.68 22.94 19.28
N ARG A 96 13.33 23.79 18.31
CA ARG A 96 13.19 23.39 16.91
C ARG A 96 14.54 23.01 16.28
N VAL A 97 15.59 23.77 16.58
CA VAL A 97 16.97 23.44 16.16
C VAL A 97 17.42 22.13 16.80
N ALA A 98 17.12 21.92 18.09
CA ALA A 98 17.48 20.69 18.80
C ALA A 98 16.81 19.47 18.16
N VAL A 99 15.51 19.52 17.84
CA VAL A 99 14.80 18.39 17.19
C VAL A 99 15.39 18.09 15.81
N ALA A 100 15.57 19.10 14.96
CA ALA A 100 16.15 18.91 13.62
C ALA A 100 17.61 18.38 13.68
N ALA A 101 18.41 18.91 14.61
CA ALA A 101 19.77 18.45 14.85
C ALA A 101 19.80 17.01 15.38
N SER A 102 18.86 16.63 16.26
CA SER A 102 18.74 15.27 16.80
C SER A 102 18.43 14.25 15.72
N VAL A 103 17.48 14.56 14.83
CA VAL A 103 17.12 13.67 13.71
C VAL A 103 18.31 13.52 12.75
N THR A 104 18.95 14.64 12.40
CA THR A 104 20.13 14.61 11.51
C THR A 104 21.28 13.80 12.13
N PHE A 105 21.54 13.99 13.43
CA PHE A 105 22.56 13.25 14.16
C PHE A 105 22.22 11.76 14.24
N ALA A 106 20.96 11.40 14.54
CA ALA A 106 20.52 10.01 14.60
C ALA A 106 20.66 9.30 13.25
N VAL A 107 20.32 9.97 12.14
CA VAL A 107 20.49 9.43 10.78
C VAL A 107 21.98 9.21 10.48
N LEU A 108 22.85 10.19 10.76
CA LEU A 108 24.28 10.07 10.50
C LEU A 108 24.95 8.98 11.36
N ALA A 109 24.58 8.89 12.64
CA ALA A 109 25.06 7.85 13.54
C ALA A 109 24.57 6.45 13.11
N GLY A 110 23.31 6.34 12.71
CA GLY A 110 22.72 5.10 12.20
C GLY A 110 23.45 4.57 10.96
N VAL A 111 23.74 5.44 9.99
CA VAL A 111 24.48 5.05 8.76
C VAL A 111 25.90 4.56 9.07
N ARG A 112 26.61 5.22 10.00
CA ARG A 112 27.96 4.79 10.44
C ARG A 112 27.94 3.46 11.19
N MET A 113 26.92 3.23 12.03
CA MET A 113 26.75 1.97 12.76
C MET A 113 26.42 0.82 11.81
N TYR A 114 25.51 1.05 10.85
CA TYR A 114 25.14 0.06 9.84
C TYR A 114 26.35 -0.35 8.99
N ASN A 115 27.14 0.62 8.52
CA ASN A 115 28.31 0.31 7.70
C ASN A 115 29.40 -0.44 8.49
N GLN A 116 29.67 -0.07 9.74
CA GLN A 116 30.62 -0.82 10.60
C GLN A 116 30.15 -2.24 10.93
N SER A 117 28.84 -2.45 11.05
CA SER A 117 28.27 -3.79 11.28
C SER A 117 28.53 -4.72 10.10
N ASP A 118 28.46 -4.20 8.87
CA ASP A 118 28.78 -4.93 7.63
C ASP A 118 30.27 -5.29 7.53
N VAL A 119 31.17 -4.37 7.91
CA VAL A 119 32.62 -4.65 7.92
C VAL A 119 32.98 -5.69 9.01
N ALA A 120 32.31 -5.66 10.16
CA ALA A 120 32.53 -6.62 11.25
C ALA A 120 32.05 -8.05 10.90
N THR A 121 30.93 -8.19 10.19
CA THR A 121 30.45 -9.49 9.70
C THR A 121 31.31 -10.05 8.56
N GLN A 122 31.85 -9.21 7.68
CA GLN A 122 32.80 -9.64 6.65
C GLN A 122 34.16 -10.09 7.22
N GLY A 123 34.60 -9.51 8.34
CA GLY A 123 35.81 -9.92 9.04
C GLY A 123 35.74 -11.32 9.67
N LEU A 124 34.55 -11.74 10.15
CA LEU A 124 34.36 -13.08 10.73
C LEU A 124 34.23 -14.19 9.66
N ALA A 125 33.84 -13.86 8.42
CA ALA A 125 33.64 -14.84 7.35
C ALA A 125 34.95 -15.23 6.61
N GLN A 126 36.08 -14.55 6.88
CA GLN A 126 37.36 -14.79 6.20
C GLN A 126 38.38 -15.61 6.99
N GLN A 127 38.04 -16.14 8.17
CA GLN A 127 38.88 -17.15 8.83
C GLN A 127 38.62 -18.55 8.25
N ALA A 128 39.31 -18.84 7.13
CA ALA A 128 39.47 -20.21 6.63
C ALA A 128 40.67 -20.91 7.32
N PRO A 129 40.57 -22.21 7.64
CA PRO A 129 41.55 -22.94 8.43
C PRO A 129 42.86 -23.19 7.67
N SER A 130 43.98 -23.17 8.40
CA SER A 130 45.33 -23.42 7.91
C SER A 130 45.44 -24.78 7.22
N GLN A 131 45.68 -24.80 5.90
CA GLN A 131 45.90 -26.03 5.14
C GLN A 131 47.41 -26.24 4.96
N LEU A 132 47.94 -27.34 5.48
CA LEU A 132 49.32 -27.77 5.26
C LEU A 132 49.51 -28.19 3.78
N THR A 133 50.61 -27.72 3.18
CA THR A 133 51.07 -28.07 1.84
C THR A 133 51.35 -29.56 1.67
N ALA A 134 50.78 -30.16 0.62
CA ALA A 134 51.32 -31.38 0.00
C ALA A 134 51.30 -31.22 -1.54
N PRO A 135 52.33 -31.71 -2.27
CA PRO A 135 52.56 -31.32 -3.65
C PRO A 135 51.83 -32.22 -4.67
N GLN A 136 51.38 -31.55 -5.74
CA GLN A 136 50.88 -32.10 -7.02
C GLN A 136 51.88 -33.09 -7.64
N PRO A 137 51.43 -34.03 -8.51
CA PRO A 137 51.56 -33.73 -9.93
C PRO A 137 50.57 -34.41 -10.91
N ALA A 138 50.26 -33.65 -11.97
CA ALA A 138 50.26 -33.99 -13.40
C ALA A 138 49.72 -35.35 -13.91
N ARG A 139 48.70 -35.29 -14.79
CA ARG A 139 48.80 -35.73 -16.20
C ARG A 139 47.54 -35.39 -17.02
N SER A 140 47.81 -34.77 -18.17
CA SER A 140 46.99 -34.50 -19.37
C SER A 140 46.44 -35.78 -20.05
N PRO A 141 45.89 -35.74 -21.30
CA PRO A 141 45.06 -34.77 -22.04
C PRO A 141 43.78 -35.44 -22.62
N ALA A 142 42.75 -34.68 -23.02
CA ALA A 142 41.78 -35.20 -24.01
C ALA A 142 41.14 -34.08 -24.83
N VAL A 143 41.06 -34.33 -26.13
CA VAL A 143 40.83 -33.40 -27.23
C VAL A 143 39.46 -33.70 -27.86
N LEU A 144 38.71 -32.62 -28.20
CA LEU A 144 37.65 -32.43 -29.22
C LEU A 144 36.53 -33.49 -29.40
N ALA A 145 35.27 -33.05 -29.44
CA ALA A 145 34.56 -32.80 -30.71
C ALA A 145 33.12 -32.26 -30.52
N SER A 146 32.80 -31.31 -31.40
CA SER A 146 31.52 -30.88 -31.96
C SER A 146 30.19 -31.52 -31.51
N PHE A 147 29.18 -30.66 -31.29
CA PHE A 147 27.91 -30.74 -32.03
C PHE A 147 27.22 -29.37 -32.04
N SER A 148 26.91 -28.87 -33.25
CA SER A 148 25.95 -27.78 -33.48
C SER A 148 24.55 -28.35 -33.51
N GLU A 149 23.56 -27.65 -32.95
CA GLU A 149 22.36 -27.28 -33.70
C GLU A 149 21.50 -26.28 -32.91
N GLU A 150 21.41 -25.08 -33.48
CA GLU A 150 20.32 -24.14 -33.27
C GLU A 150 19.26 -24.47 -34.34
N SER A 151 18.05 -24.88 -33.92
CA SER A 151 16.80 -24.41 -34.54
C SER A 151 15.56 -24.98 -33.86
N THR A 152 14.80 -24.06 -33.25
CA THR A 152 13.34 -23.87 -33.41
C THR A 152 12.37 -25.06 -33.37
N LYS A 153 11.48 -24.99 -32.38
CA LYS A 153 10.00 -25.02 -32.48
C LYS A 153 9.32 -26.36 -32.78
N ALA A 154 8.72 -26.93 -31.72
CA ALA A 154 7.45 -27.70 -31.67
C ALA A 154 7.37 -28.30 -30.25
N ALA A 155 6.25 -28.48 -29.55
CA ALA A 155 4.84 -28.25 -29.78
C ALA A 155 4.13 -28.53 -28.44
N ALA A 156 3.00 -27.88 -28.21
CA ALA A 156 1.75 -28.45 -27.69
C ALA A 156 0.89 -27.32 -27.13
N ASP A 157 -0.40 -27.21 -27.36
CA ASP A 157 -1.33 -27.79 -28.33
C ASP A 157 -2.61 -26.99 -28.09
N SER A 158 -3.05 -26.20 -29.07
CA SER A 158 -4.34 -25.51 -29.05
C SER A 158 -4.79 -25.38 -30.49
N LYS A 159 -5.51 -26.40 -30.97
CA LYS A 159 -6.35 -26.35 -32.17
C LYS A 159 -7.76 -26.67 -31.68
N VAL A 160 -8.79 -25.88 -31.97
CA VAL A 160 -9.62 -25.92 -33.18
C VAL A 160 -10.82 -25.00 -32.83
N ASP A 161 -11.47 -24.19 -33.65
CA ASP A 161 -11.30 -23.63 -34.99
C ASP A 161 -12.55 -22.73 -35.16
N GLN A 162 -12.37 -21.48 -35.58
CA GLN A 162 -13.44 -20.62 -36.10
C GLN A 162 -13.01 -20.21 -37.50
N SER A 163 -13.67 -20.69 -38.55
CA SER A 163 -14.37 -19.86 -39.55
C SER A 163 -14.71 -20.61 -40.84
N ALA A 164 -15.96 -20.38 -41.27
CA ALA A 164 -16.46 -20.33 -42.65
C ALA A 164 -16.59 -21.62 -43.48
N ALA A 165 -17.84 -21.96 -43.85
CA ALA A 165 -18.32 -21.81 -45.23
C ALA A 165 -19.78 -22.29 -45.40
N GLY A 166 -20.66 -21.39 -45.85
CA GLY A 166 -21.55 -21.63 -47.00
C GLY A 166 -22.80 -22.52 -46.89
N VAL A 167 -23.87 -22.00 -47.52
CA VAL A 167 -24.93 -22.69 -48.28
C VAL A 167 -26.33 -22.81 -47.63
N LYS A 168 -27.21 -21.93 -48.12
CA LYS A 168 -28.63 -22.03 -48.56
C LYS A 168 -29.69 -22.90 -47.82
N GLN A 169 -30.93 -22.41 -48.01
CA GLN A 169 -32.26 -23.04 -47.90
C GLN A 169 -32.92 -23.02 -46.52
N GLU A 170 -34.22 -22.82 -46.33
CA GLU A 170 -35.38 -22.37 -47.11
C GLU A 170 -36.49 -22.06 -46.08
N THR A 171 -37.42 -21.16 -46.41
CA THR A 171 -38.68 -20.95 -45.68
C THR A 171 -39.58 -22.20 -45.83
N PRO A 172 -40.33 -22.63 -44.81
CA PRO A 172 -41.79 -22.38 -44.75
C PRO A 172 -42.28 -22.11 -43.31
N ALA A 173 -43.15 -21.12 -43.07
CA ALA A 173 -44.62 -21.19 -43.05
C ALA A 173 -45.27 -21.98 -41.87
N GLN A 174 -46.15 -21.25 -41.16
CA GLN A 174 -47.32 -21.66 -40.36
C GLN A 174 -47.12 -22.34 -38.99
N ARG A 175 -47.55 -21.66 -37.92
CA ARG A 175 -48.94 -21.77 -37.41
C ARG A 175 -49.33 -20.55 -36.59
#